data_AF-A0A6C0DHD6-F1
#
_entry.id   AF-A0A6C0DHD6-F1
#
_cell.length_a   1.000
_cell.length_b   1.000
_cell.length_c   1.000
_cell.angle_alpha   90.00
_cell.angle_beta   90.00
_cell.angle_gamma   90.00
#
_symmetry.space_group_name_H-M   'P 1'
#
loop_
_entity.id
_entity.type
_entity.pdbx_description
1 polymer ?
#
loop_
_entity_poly.entity_id
_entity_poly.type
_entity_poly.pdbx_seq_one_letter_code
_entity_poly.pdbx_strand_id
1 'polypeptide(L)'
;MSDSTSNSSSNSNIFQEVLGNAQNVQEKLLGPTYPYYKNIRTPSEIGMTSDGSISALTKDIDGLINYVALLVEGSGKASATGNPLGNKFFLKTGAKCKDVSTSETVDRYIYVNNVPEGNIPFISQGLGVNFSEFKGLIPGTMSNLNVLNPYSILQSFMSGSVPDCQSLTMQTIDVNNNNSSETHYVTLVDIQNMDPCSFQDKTNPITKNKCKETFQNGNNSINYTNTVKLPNDITTQIYFLALALLVIYILYKLMKKQ
;
A
#
# COMPACT_ATOMS: atom_id res chain seq x y z
N MET A 1 7.90 -1.73 58.72
CA MET A 1 8.06 -0.72 57.66
C MET A 1 9.00 -1.29 56.63
N SER A 2 8.40 -1.91 55.63
CA SER A 2 9.02 -2.50 54.45
C SER A 2 8.83 -1.52 53.31
N ASP A 3 9.92 -1.13 52.66
CA ASP A 3 9.84 -0.44 51.38
C ASP A 3 10.75 -1.12 50.36
N SER A 4 10.14 -1.36 49.21
CA SER A 4 10.58 -2.16 48.08
C SER A 4 11.02 -1.26 46.95
N THR A 5 12.18 -1.51 46.35
CA THR A 5 12.51 -1.01 45.00
C THR A 5 13.20 -2.11 44.21
N SER A 6 12.44 -2.68 43.28
CA SER A 6 12.92 -3.56 42.22
C SER A 6 12.90 -2.82 40.87
N ASN A 7 13.78 -3.29 39.98
CA ASN A 7 13.72 -3.25 38.51
C ASN A 7 14.60 -2.23 37.76
N SER A 8 15.83 -2.66 37.41
CA SER A 8 16.83 -1.96 36.58
C SER A 8 17.49 -2.88 35.53
N SER A 9 16.83 -3.94 35.05
CA SER A 9 17.50 -4.99 34.25
C SER A 9 17.14 -5.07 32.76
N SER A 10 16.25 -4.21 32.24
CA SER A 10 15.86 -4.25 30.81
C SER A 10 16.58 -3.20 29.94
N ASN A 11 16.87 -2.02 30.49
CA ASN A 11 17.48 -0.92 29.72
C ASN A 11 18.95 -1.17 29.34
N SER A 12 19.72 -1.85 30.19
CA SER A 12 21.16 -2.07 29.93
C SER A 12 21.44 -2.93 28.68
N ASN A 13 20.53 -3.83 28.31
CA ASN A 13 20.74 -4.78 27.21
C ASN A 13 20.52 -4.13 25.83
N ILE A 14 19.50 -3.29 25.65
CA ILE A 14 19.23 -2.63 24.36
C ILE A 14 20.33 -1.62 24.02
N PHE A 15 20.78 -0.80 24.98
CA PHE A 15 21.87 0.15 24.72
C PHE A 15 23.19 -0.56 24.36
N GLN A 16 23.50 -1.71 24.98
CA GLN A 16 24.66 -2.52 24.61
C GLN A 16 24.49 -3.23 23.25
N GLU A 17 23.31 -3.74 22.93
CA GLU A 17 23.01 -4.32 21.61
C GLU A 17 23.12 -3.27 20.48
N VAL A 18 22.67 -2.03 20.71
CA VAL A 18 22.77 -0.92 19.74
C VAL A 18 24.22 -0.53 19.47
N LEU A 19 25.07 -0.51 20.51
CA LEU A 19 26.49 -0.20 20.38
C LEU A 19 27.27 -1.29 19.61
N GLY A 20 26.80 -2.54 19.66
CA GLY A 20 27.41 -3.67 18.96
C GLY A 20 26.87 -3.92 17.55
N ASN A 21 25.57 -3.73 17.32
CA ASN A 21 24.93 -3.94 16.01
C ASN A 21 23.57 -3.22 15.91
N ALA A 22 23.61 -1.93 15.57
CA ALA A 22 22.42 -1.10 15.42
C ALA A 22 21.40 -1.61 14.39
N GLN A 23 21.85 -2.29 13.32
CA GLN A 23 20.98 -2.79 12.24
C GLN A 23 20.11 -3.96 12.71
N ASN A 24 20.67 -4.92 13.44
CA ASN A 24 19.89 -6.03 14.00
C ASN A 24 18.86 -5.54 15.04
N VAL A 25 19.23 -4.55 15.85
CA VAL A 25 18.29 -3.94 16.80
C VAL A 25 17.16 -3.22 16.06
N GLN A 26 17.51 -2.46 15.01
CA GLN A 26 16.52 -1.78 14.19
C GLN A 26 15.54 -2.77 13.54
N GLU A 27 16.02 -3.87 12.95
CA GLU A 27 15.16 -4.89 12.35
C GLU A 27 14.28 -5.60 13.37
N LYS A 28 14.80 -5.87 14.58
CA LYS A 28 14.02 -6.44 15.68
C LYS A 28 12.91 -5.50 16.18
N LEU A 29 13.14 -4.18 16.13
CA LEU A 29 12.20 -3.16 16.61
C LEU A 29 11.23 -2.67 15.55
N LEU A 30 11.65 -2.60 14.29
CA LEU A 30 10.89 -1.97 13.18
C LEU A 30 10.50 -2.98 12.09
N GLY A 31 11.08 -4.18 12.10
CA GLY A 31 10.92 -5.18 11.07
C GLY A 31 11.91 -5.04 9.90
N PRO A 32 11.82 -5.95 8.92
CA PRO A 32 12.74 -6.00 7.78
C PRO A 32 12.54 -4.81 6.84
N THR A 33 13.64 -4.26 6.32
CA THR A 33 13.62 -3.16 5.35
C THR A 33 13.42 -3.69 3.93
N TYR A 34 12.31 -3.31 3.30
CA TYR A 34 12.01 -3.72 1.92
C TYR A 34 12.79 -2.88 0.89
N PRO A 35 13.57 -3.48 -0.02
CA PRO A 35 14.42 -2.76 -0.96
C PRO A 35 13.62 -2.33 -2.20
N TYR A 36 12.77 -1.30 -2.07
CA TYR A 36 11.93 -0.80 -3.18
C TYR A 36 12.71 -0.59 -4.48
N TYR A 37 13.87 0.06 -4.40
CA TYR A 37 14.72 0.37 -5.55
C TYR A 37 15.19 -0.86 -6.34
N LYS A 38 15.34 -2.03 -5.71
CA LYS A 38 15.72 -3.27 -6.41
C LYS A 38 14.59 -3.85 -7.25
N ASN A 39 13.36 -3.46 -6.94
CA ASN A 39 12.16 -3.97 -7.60
C ASN A 39 11.65 -3.04 -8.71
N ILE A 40 12.43 -2.01 -9.05
CA ILE A 40 12.18 -1.09 -10.16
C ILE A 40 13.22 -1.36 -11.24
N ARG A 41 12.79 -1.83 -12.41
CA ARG A 41 13.67 -2.05 -13.55
C ARG A 41 14.26 -0.73 -14.03
N THR A 42 15.51 -0.75 -14.43
CA THR A 42 16.22 0.37 -15.07
C THR A 42 15.69 0.63 -16.49
N PRO A 43 15.93 1.84 -17.06
CA PRO A 43 15.45 2.18 -18.39
C PRO A 43 15.90 1.17 -19.46
N SER A 44 17.17 0.75 -19.40
CA SER A 44 17.73 -0.22 -20.36
C SER A 44 17.08 -1.60 -20.26
N GLU A 45 16.73 -2.06 -19.05
CA GLU A 45 16.05 -3.35 -18.84
C GLU A 45 14.63 -3.38 -19.43
N ILE A 46 14.03 -2.20 -19.64
CA ILE A 46 12.72 -2.07 -20.30
C ILE A 46 12.83 -1.54 -21.74
N GLY A 47 14.03 -1.49 -22.30
CA GLY A 47 14.29 -1.23 -23.72
C GLY A 47 14.46 0.23 -24.11
N MET A 48 14.53 1.15 -23.13
CA MET A 48 14.88 2.54 -23.37
C MET A 48 16.36 2.68 -23.72
N THR A 49 16.69 3.67 -24.56
CA THR A 49 18.07 3.91 -25.01
C THR A 49 18.27 5.39 -25.32
N SER A 50 19.51 5.85 -25.35
CA SER A 50 19.84 7.22 -25.78
C SER A 50 19.93 7.40 -27.30
N ASP A 51 19.63 6.35 -28.08
CA ASP A 51 19.77 6.39 -29.54
C ASP A 51 18.77 7.34 -30.20
N GLY A 52 19.22 8.14 -31.17
CA GLY A 52 18.37 9.11 -31.87
C GLY A 52 17.41 8.54 -32.92
N SER A 53 17.06 7.25 -32.84
CA SER A 53 16.18 6.60 -33.82
C SER A 53 14.70 6.72 -33.45
N ILE A 54 13.79 6.69 -34.44
CA ILE A 54 12.34 6.68 -34.17
C ILE A 54 11.93 5.47 -33.33
N SER A 55 12.56 4.30 -33.54
CA SER A 55 12.28 3.12 -32.74
C SER A 55 12.70 3.28 -31.28
N ALA A 56 13.84 3.94 -31.03
CA ALA A 56 14.29 4.27 -29.68
C ALA A 56 13.31 5.23 -29.00
N LEU A 57 12.92 6.31 -29.68
CA LEU A 57 11.92 7.26 -29.16
C LEU A 57 10.61 6.58 -28.76
N THR A 58 10.10 5.65 -29.57
CA THR A 58 8.88 4.89 -29.23
C THR A 58 9.09 4.04 -27.96
N LYS A 59 10.22 3.34 -27.83
CA LYS A 59 10.53 2.55 -26.63
C LYS A 59 10.72 3.42 -25.40
N ASP A 60 11.27 4.62 -25.55
CA ASP A 60 11.44 5.56 -24.45
C ASP A 60 10.09 6.06 -23.92
N ILE A 61 9.17 6.42 -24.82
CA ILE A 61 7.79 6.80 -24.45
C ILE A 61 7.08 5.64 -23.75
N ASP A 62 7.16 4.43 -24.31
CA ASP A 62 6.60 3.23 -23.68
C ASP A 62 7.23 2.98 -22.29
N GLY A 63 8.52 3.19 -22.13
CA GLY A 63 9.22 3.06 -20.87
C GLY A 63 8.73 4.05 -19.82
N LEU A 64 8.56 5.33 -20.18
CA LEU A 64 8.00 6.35 -19.29
C LEU A 64 6.57 6.01 -18.86
N ILE A 65 5.73 5.52 -19.78
CA ILE A 65 4.38 5.04 -19.46
C ILE A 65 4.44 3.91 -18.43
N ASN A 66 5.37 2.96 -18.58
CA ASN A 66 5.52 1.85 -17.63
C ASN A 66 6.00 2.33 -16.25
N TYR A 67 6.84 3.37 -16.17
CA TYR A 67 7.17 3.99 -14.89
C TYR A 67 5.97 4.67 -14.24
N VAL A 68 5.12 5.35 -15.03
CA VAL A 68 3.87 5.93 -14.52
C VAL A 68 2.93 4.83 -14.02
N ALA A 69 2.78 3.73 -14.76
CA ALA A 69 1.98 2.58 -14.34
C ALA A 69 2.49 1.98 -13.02
N LEU A 70 3.80 1.85 -12.84
CA LEU A 70 4.38 1.40 -11.57
C LEU A 70 4.05 2.39 -10.43
N LEU A 71 4.20 3.69 -10.67
CA LEU A 71 4.03 4.72 -9.65
C LEU A 71 2.57 4.91 -9.24
N VAL A 72 1.62 4.77 -10.17
CA VAL A 72 0.20 5.01 -9.94
C VAL A 72 -0.54 3.72 -9.67
N GLU A 73 -0.32 2.70 -10.49
CA GLU A 73 -1.06 1.44 -10.41
C GLU A 73 -0.34 0.37 -9.57
N GLY A 74 0.99 0.45 -9.50
CA GLY A 74 1.82 -0.58 -8.86
C GLY A 74 2.16 -1.74 -9.81
N SER A 75 1.79 -1.64 -11.09
CA SER A 75 1.99 -2.69 -12.09
C SER A 75 2.91 -2.22 -13.23
N GLY A 76 2.94 -2.95 -14.35
CA GLY A 76 3.67 -2.56 -15.56
C GLY A 76 5.10 -3.11 -15.66
N LYS A 77 5.71 -2.95 -16.83
CA LYS A 77 7.03 -3.55 -17.16
C LYS A 77 8.17 -2.97 -16.34
N ALA A 78 8.00 -1.78 -15.79
CA ALA A 78 8.97 -1.16 -14.88
C ALA A 78 9.00 -1.86 -13.50
N SER A 79 7.93 -2.58 -13.13
CA SER A 79 7.92 -3.42 -11.93
C SER A 79 8.66 -4.74 -12.20
N ALA A 80 9.64 -5.06 -11.36
CA ALA A 80 10.30 -6.37 -11.41
C ALA A 80 9.36 -7.49 -10.94
N THR A 81 8.43 -7.18 -10.04
CA THR A 81 7.49 -8.14 -9.43
C THR A 81 6.16 -8.24 -10.20
N GLY A 82 5.85 -7.25 -11.03
CA GLY A 82 4.56 -7.10 -11.71
C GLY A 82 3.39 -6.75 -10.79
N ASN A 83 3.65 -6.53 -9.49
CA ASN A 83 2.65 -6.28 -8.45
C ASN A 83 3.01 -5.03 -7.64
N PRO A 84 2.05 -4.43 -6.92
CA PRO A 84 2.31 -3.37 -5.96
C PRO A 84 3.48 -3.70 -5.02
N LEU A 85 4.46 -2.79 -4.95
CA LEU A 85 5.70 -3.03 -4.21
C LEU A 85 5.48 -2.85 -2.70
N GLY A 86 6.07 -3.74 -1.92
CA GLY A 86 6.07 -3.70 -0.46
C GLY A 86 6.19 -5.09 0.17
N ASN A 87 6.54 -5.13 1.46
CA ASN A 87 6.52 -6.35 2.26
C ASN A 87 5.29 -6.39 3.19
N LYS A 88 5.00 -7.60 3.69
CA LYS A 88 3.99 -7.85 4.71
C LYS A 88 4.57 -8.80 5.74
N PHE A 89 4.47 -8.47 7.02
CA PHE A 89 5.08 -9.30 8.07
C PHE A 89 4.41 -9.08 9.42
N PHE A 90 4.59 -10.06 10.31
CA PHE A 90 4.26 -9.91 11.72
C PHE A 90 5.49 -9.44 12.50
N LEU A 91 5.31 -8.42 13.34
CA LEU A 91 6.32 -7.87 14.22
C LEU A 91 5.98 -8.21 15.68
N LYS A 92 6.90 -8.89 16.36
CA LYS A 92 6.74 -9.21 17.79
C LYS A 92 6.97 -7.95 18.62
N THR A 93 5.97 -7.55 19.41
CA THR A 93 5.98 -6.25 20.13
C THR A 93 6.72 -6.27 21.47
N GLY A 94 7.18 -7.45 21.91
CA GLY A 94 7.75 -7.66 23.26
C GLY A 94 6.71 -7.65 24.40
N ALA A 95 5.48 -7.22 24.12
CA ALA A 95 4.36 -7.25 25.05
C ALA A 95 3.56 -8.56 24.95
N LYS A 96 2.64 -8.74 25.89
CA LYS A 96 1.70 -9.86 25.93
C LYS A 96 0.27 -9.38 25.68
N CYS A 97 -0.60 -10.28 25.27
CA CYS A 97 -2.04 -10.06 25.16
C CYS A 97 -2.80 -11.28 25.68
N LYS A 98 -4.08 -11.11 26.02
CA LYS A 98 -4.94 -12.18 26.50
C LYS A 98 -5.75 -12.74 25.33
N ASP A 99 -5.54 -14.01 24.99
CA ASP A 99 -6.33 -14.68 23.95
C ASP A 99 -7.78 -14.84 24.43
N VAL A 100 -8.73 -14.29 23.67
CA VAL A 100 -10.15 -14.36 24.03
C VAL A 100 -10.74 -15.76 23.96
N SER A 101 -10.13 -16.66 23.19
CA SER A 101 -10.63 -18.03 23.01
C SER A 101 -10.21 -18.96 24.15
N THR A 102 -8.98 -18.82 24.63
CA THR A 102 -8.38 -19.68 25.67
C THR A 102 -8.24 -19.00 27.03
N SER A 103 -8.38 -17.67 27.10
CA SER A 103 -8.03 -16.83 28.25
C SER A 103 -6.55 -16.85 28.65
N GLU A 104 -5.67 -17.43 27.84
CA GLU A 104 -4.23 -17.50 28.10
C GLU A 104 -3.51 -16.19 27.72
N THR A 105 -2.39 -15.93 28.40
CA THR A 105 -1.52 -14.79 28.10
C THR A 105 -0.43 -15.21 27.11
N VAL A 106 -0.48 -14.65 25.90
CA VAL A 106 0.37 -15.04 24.76
C VAL A 106 1.20 -13.86 24.25
N ASP A 107 2.19 -14.14 23.41
CA ASP A 107 3.02 -13.10 22.77
C ASP A 107 2.18 -12.23 21.82
N ARG A 108 2.26 -10.91 21.98
CA ARG A 108 1.56 -9.95 21.12
C ARG A 108 2.39 -9.61 19.88
N TYR A 109 1.74 -9.68 18.73
CA TYR A 109 2.27 -9.25 17.45
C TYR A 109 1.45 -8.08 16.89
N ILE A 110 2.09 -7.30 16.03
CA ILE A 110 1.45 -6.34 15.12
C ILE A 110 1.68 -6.84 13.71
N TYR A 111 0.68 -6.76 12.86
CA TYR A 111 0.83 -7.06 11.45
C TYR A 111 1.07 -5.76 10.68
N VAL A 112 2.15 -5.73 9.91
CA VAL A 112 2.57 -4.59 9.11
C VAL A 112 2.35 -4.94 7.63
N ASN A 113 1.60 -4.09 6.92
CA ASN A 113 1.35 -4.22 5.50
C ASN A 113 1.87 -2.97 4.78
N ASN A 114 3.02 -3.10 4.12
CA ASN A 114 3.62 -2.01 3.35
C ASN A 114 3.25 -2.07 1.86
N VAL A 115 2.33 -2.96 1.48
CA VAL A 115 1.79 -3.04 0.11
C VAL A 115 0.56 -2.13 0.03
N PRO A 116 0.52 -1.15 -0.90
CA PRO A 116 -0.62 -0.25 -1.01
C PRO A 116 -1.92 -0.98 -1.36
N GLU A 117 -3.01 -0.59 -0.70
CA GLU A 117 -4.33 -1.23 -0.85
C GLU A 117 -5.33 -0.38 -1.63
N GLY A 118 -4.90 0.80 -2.08
CA GLY A 118 -5.71 1.71 -2.88
C GLY A 118 -6.73 2.51 -2.07
N ASN A 119 -6.47 2.72 -0.79
CA ASN A 119 -7.22 3.59 0.11
C ASN A 119 -6.68 5.03 0.04
N ILE A 120 -7.17 5.84 -0.90
CA ILE A 120 -6.69 7.20 -1.14
C ILE A 120 -7.44 8.18 -0.21
N PRO A 121 -6.73 9.03 0.57
CA PRO A 121 -7.37 10.02 1.45
C PRO A 121 -8.36 10.95 0.73
N PHE A 122 -9.35 11.47 1.46
CA PHE A 122 -10.50 12.27 0.97
C PHE A 122 -11.51 11.52 0.09
N ILE A 123 -11.05 10.77 -0.92
CA ILE A 123 -11.95 10.03 -1.81
C ILE A 123 -12.46 8.77 -1.13
N SER A 124 -11.54 7.93 -0.63
CA SER A 124 -11.91 6.69 0.06
C SER A 124 -12.65 6.95 1.37
N GLN A 125 -12.33 8.04 2.08
CA GLN A 125 -13.04 8.43 3.30
C GLN A 125 -14.42 9.02 3.03
N GLY A 126 -14.56 9.86 2.00
CA GLY A 126 -15.83 10.49 1.65
C GLY A 126 -16.83 9.51 1.00
N LEU A 127 -16.33 8.50 0.30
CA LEU A 127 -17.16 7.53 -0.43
C LEU A 127 -17.19 6.12 0.19
N GLY A 128 -16.28 5.82 1.13
CA GLY A 128 -16.17 4.50 1.76
C GLY A 128 -15.76 3.39 0.80
N VAL A 129 -14.90 3.70 -0.18
CA VAL A 129 -14.45 2.77 -1.24
C VAL A 129 -12.94 2.81 -1.44
N ASN A 130 -12.35 1.68 -1.79
CA ASN A 130 -10.96 1.54 -2.20
C ASN A 130 -10.85 1.39 -3.72
N PHE A 131 -9.65 1.59 -4.23
CA PHE A 131 -9.31 1.51 -5.64
C PHE A 131 -8.55 0.22 -5.90
N SER A 132 -9.10 -0.69 -6.71
CA SER A 132 -8.42 -1.95 -7.02
C SER A 132 -7.13 -1.77 -7.80
N GLU A 133 -7.02 -0.70 -8.60
CA GLU A 133 -5.87 -0.40 -9.46
C GLU A 133 -4.91 0.63 -8.93
N PHE A 134 -5.32 1.60 -8.11
CA PHE A 134 -4.44 2.69 -7.69
C PHE A 134 -3.61 2.28 -6.47
N LYS A 135 -2.78 1.24 -6.65
CA LYS A 135 -1.95 0.61 -5.62
C LYS A 135 -0.45 0.86 -5.83
N GLY A 136 -0.11 1.88 -6.62
CA GLY A 136 1.29 2.30 -6.83
C GLY A 136 1.88 3.05 -5.66
N LEU A 137 3.17 3.38 -5.79
CA LEU A 137 3.93 4.08 -4.76
C LEU A 137 3.36 5.48 -4.44
N ILE A 138 2.86 6.21 -5.45
CA ILE A 138 2.30 7.55 -5.25
C ILE A 138 1.01 7.45 -4.40
N PRO A 139 -0.04 6.71 -4.81
CA PRO A 139 -1.21 6.52 -3.95
C PRO A 139 -0.88 5.92 -2.59
N GLY A 140 0.09 4.99 -2.51
CA GLY A 140 0.54 4.37 -1.27
C GLY A 140 1.09 5.38 -0.27
N THR A 141 1.94 6.31 -0.70
CA THR A 141 2.45 7.37 0.20
C THR A 141 1.35 8.31 0.69
N MET A 142 0.35 8.60 -0.14
CA MET A 142 -0.81 9.39 0.27
C MET A 142 -1.64 8.65 1.32
N SER A 143 -1.92 7.36 1.11
CA SER A 143 -2.63 6.51 2.05
C SER A 143 -1.94 6.47 3.43
N ASN A 144 -0.62 6.33 3.45
CA ASN A 144 0.15 6.26 4.69
C ASN A 144 0.01 7.52 5.58
N LEU A 145 -0.27 8.70 5.01
CA LEU A 145 -0.53 9.91 5.80
C LEU A 145 -1.83 9.81 6.63
N ASN A 146 -2.79 8.99 6.20
CA ASN A 146 -4.02 8.76 6.94
C ASN A 146 -3.87 7.73 8.08
N VAL A 147 -2.83 6.90 8.05
CA VAL A 147 -2.54 5.92 9.12
C VAL A 147 -2.10 6.62 10.41
N LEU A 148 -1.67 7.88 10.34
CA LEU A 148 -1.40 8.74 11.50
C LEU A 148 -2.70 9.31 12.10
N ASN A 149 -3.71 8.46 12.31
CA ASN A 149 -4.91 8.84 13.03
C ASN A 149 -4.62 8.87 14.54
N PRO A 150 -4.62 10.06 15.18
CA PRO A 150 -4.29 10.18 16.60
C PRO A 150 -5.26 9.42 17.51
N TYR A 151 -6.49 9.16 17.06
CA TYR A 151 -7.48 8.40 17.84
C TYR A 151 -7.15 6.92 17.93
N SER A 152 -6.76 6.28 16.82
CA SER A 152 -6.37 4.86 16.81
C SER A 152 -5.11 4.65 17.65
N ILE A 153 -4.16 5.58 17.57
CA ILE A 153 -2.95 5.58 18.41
C ILE A 153 -3.32 5.68 19.89
N LEU A 154 -4.16 6.66 20.26
CA LEU A 154 -4.61 6.84 21.65
C LEU A 154 -5.38 5.61 22.16
N GLN A 155 -6.25 5.03 21.34
CA GLN A 155 -7.01 3.82 21.70
C GLN A 155 -6.08 2.64 21.99
N SER A 156 -5.04 2.44 21.17
CA SER A 156 -4.04 1.39 21.39
C SER A 156 -3.26 1.61 22.69
N PHE A 157 -2.96 2.86 23.07
CA PHE A 157 -2.35 3.15 24.39
C PHE A 157 -3.30 2.98 25.57
N MET A 158 -4.59 3.25 25.40
CA MET A 158 -5.61 3.10 26.44
C MET A 158 -6.04 1.65 26.69
N SER A 159 -5.68 0.72 25.80
CA SER A 159 -6.09 -0.69 25.83
C SER A 159 -5.52 -1.52 27.00
N GLY A 160 -4.70 -0.92 27.87
CA GLY A 160 -4.09 -1.56 29.04
C GLY A 160 -2.79 -2.31 28.73
N SER A 161 -2.16 -2.89 29.75
CA SER A 161 -0.86 -3.56 29.61
C SER A 161 -0.94 -4.94 28.96
N VAL A 162 -2.10 -5.61 29.05
CA VAL A 162 -2.37 -6.92 28.45
C VAL A 162 -3.77 -6.89 27.81
N PRO A 163 -3.92 -6.26 26.63
CA PRO A 163 -5.20 -6.17 25.95
C PRO A 163 -5.67 -7.53 25.44
N ASP A 164 -6.96 -7.64 25.13
CA ASP A 164 -7.51 -8.83 24.48
C ASP A 164 -7.01 -8.97 23.03
N CYS A 165 -6.77 -10.20 22.60
CA CYS A 165 -6.29 -10.57 21.26
C CYS A 165 -6.91 -11.88 20.77
N GLN A 166 -6.74 -12.14 19.47
CA GLN A 166 -7.08 -13.42 18.86
C GLN A 166 -5.99 -13.84 17.87
N SER A 167 -5.97 -15.12 17.52
CA SER A 167 -5.14 -15.60 16.43
C SER A 167 -5.62 -15.01 15.11
N LEU A 168 -4.66 -14.54 14.31
CA LEU A 168 -4.92 -13.93 13.01
C LEU A 168 -3.95 -14.54 12.00
N THR A 169 -4.51 -15.14 10.94
CA THR A 169 -3.75 -15.67 9.81
C THR A 169 -3.73 -14.64 8.69
N MET A 170 -2.55 -14.21 8.26
CA MET A 170 -2.39 -13.23 7.18
C MET A 170 -1.29 -13.67 6.21
N GLN A 171 -1.41 -13.20 4.96
CA GLN A 171 -0.36 -13.33 3.96
C GLN A 171 0.88 -12.53 4.40
N THR A 172 2.06 -13.13 4.32
CA THR A 172 3.34 -12.43 4.47
C THR A 172 4.08 -12.34 3.13
N ILE A 173 4.87 -11.29 2.97
CA ILE A 173 5.70 -11.03 1.79
C ILE A 173 7.07 -10.63 2.32
N ASP A 174 8.10 -11.42 2.04
CA ASP A 174 9.46 -11.13 2.49
C ASP A 174 10.15 -10.06 1.63
N VAL A 175 11.39 -9.69 1.99
CA VAL A 175 12.20 -8.70 1.25
C VAL A 175 12.60 -9.13 -0.16
N ASN A 176 12.42 -10.41 -0.48
CA ASN A 176 12.69 -11.00 -1.79
C ASN A 176 11.39 -11.22 -2.59
N ASN A 177 10.25 -10.75 -2.10
CA ASN A 177 8.91 -10.92 -2.67
C ASN A 177 8.38 -12.36 -2.65
N ASN A 178 8.87 -13.21 -1.75
CA ASN A 178 8.28 -14.52 -1.54
C ASN A 178 7.01 -14.39 -0.70
N ASN A 179 5.92 -14.94 -1.22
CA ASN A 179 4.64 -14.98 -0.52
C ASN A 179 4.58 -16.20 0.40
N SER A 180 4.10 -15.99 1.63
CA SER A 180 3.79 -17.03 2.61
C SER A 180 2.51 -16.68 3.36
N SER A 181 2.14 -17.51 4.35
CA SER A 181 1.05 -17.24 5.28
C SER A 181 1.51 -17.59 6.69
N GLU A 182 1.25 -16.70 7.63
CA GLU A 182 1.62 -16.87 9.04
C GLU A 182 0.43 -16.60 9.95
N THR A 183 0.44 -17.21 11.14
CA THR A 183 -0.59 -17.04 12.16
C THR A 183 0.05 -16.58 13.46
N HIS A 184 -0.41 -15.43 13.97
CA HIS A 184 0.06 -14.87 15.24
C HIS A 184 -1.08 -14.19 16.01
N TYR A 185 -0.85 -13.83 17.26
CA TYR A 185 -1.84 -13.15 18.09
C TYR A 185 -1.76 -11.64 17.94
N VAL A 186 -2.85 -11.03 17.50
CA VAL A 186 -2.98 -9.58 17.27
C VAL A 186 -4.15 -9.05 18.09
N THR A 187 -4.00 -7.86 18.67
CA THR A 187 -5.03 -7.29 19.55
C THR A 187 -6.31 -7.01 18.79
N LEU A 188 -7.45 -7.10 19.49
CA LEU A 188 -8.74 -6.83 18.86
C LEU A 188 -8.82 -5.40 18.31
N VAL A 189 -8.20 -4.43 19.00
CA VAL A 189 -8.13 -3.02 18.58
C VAL A 189 -7.31 -2.87 17.29
N ASP A 190 -6.14 -3.52 17.21
CA ASP A 190 -5.32 -3.45 16.01
C ASP A 190 -6.07 -4.08 14.82
N ILE A 191 -6.71 -5.24 15.01
CA ILE A 191 -7.52 -5.90 13.97
C ILE A 191 -8.73 -5.05 13.58
N GLN A 192 -9.40 -4.39 14.53
CA GLN A 192 -10.52 -3.50 14.28
C GLN A 192 -10.15 -2.34 13.36
N ASN A 193 -8.92 -1.81 13.51
CA ASN A 193 -8.42 -0.67 12.76
C ASN A 193 -7.79 -1.05 11.41
N MET A 194 -7.68 -2.35 11.09
CA MET A 194 -7.20 -2.80 9.77
C MET A 194 -8.22 -2.57 8.66
N ASP A 195 -7.71 -2.23 7.48
CA ASP A 195 -8.51 -2.12 6.26
C ASP A 195 -9.12 -3.49 5.91
N PRO A 196 -10.44 -3.59 5.67
CA PRO A 196 -11.09 -4.82 5.23
C PRO A 196 -10.45 -5.46 4.00
N CYS A 197 -9.83 -4.67 3.12
CA CYS A 197 -9.17 -5.16 1.91
C CYS A 197 -7.85 -5.91 2.19
N SER A 198 -7.29 -5.81 3.40
CA SER A 198 -6.11 -6.58 3.82
C SER A 198 -6.42 -8.06 4.07
N PHE A 199 -7.68 -8.40 4.36
CA PHE A 199 -8.09 -9.75 4.73
C PHE A 199 -8.36 -10.61 3.50
N GLN A 200 -8.12 -11.92 3.62
CA GLN A 200 -8.28 -12.87 2.52
C GLN A 200 -9.72 -12.95 1.99
N ASP A 201 -10.70 -12.88 2.89
CA ASP A 201 -12.13 -12.84 2.56
C ASP A 201 -12.65 -11.42 2.31
N LYS A 202 -11.74 -10.44 2.24
CA LYS A 202 -12.02 -9.02 2.10
C LYS A 202 -13.00 -8.49 3.16
N THR A 203 -13.02 -9.11 4.35
CA THR A 203 -13.93 -8.77 5.43
C THR A 203 -13.15 -8.65 6.74
N ASN A 204 -13.32 -7.54 7.44
CA ASN A 204 -12.69 -7.39 8.75
C ASN A 204 -13.41 -8.29 9.78
N PRO A 205 -12.70 -9.19 10.47
CA PRO A 205 -13.32 -10.18 11.34
C PRO A 205 -13.89 -9.58 12.64
N ILE A 206 -13.48 -8.37 13.02
CA ILE A 206 -13.99 -7.66 14.21
C ILE A 206 -15.19 -6.78 13.83
N THR A 207 -15.03 -5.91 12.83
CA THR A 207 -16.08 -4.94 12.46
C THR A 207 -17.14 -5.52 11.53
N LYS A 208 -16.85 -6.65 10.87
CA LYS A 208 -17.66 -7.27 9.80
C LYS A 208 -17.82 -6.40 8.55
N ASN A 209 -17.08 -5.30 8.47
CA ASN A 209 -17.05 -4.44 7.29
C ASN A 209 -16.40 -5.19 6.13
N LYS A 210 -17.03 -5.11 4.96
CA LYS A 210 -16.51 -5.65 3.70
C LYS A 210 -15.76 -4.57 2.93
N CYS A 211 -14.65 -4.96 2.31
CA CYS A 211 -13.95 -4.15 1.32
C CYS A 211 -14.91 -3.77 0.19
N LYS A 212 -14.98 -2.48 -0.15
CA LYS A 212 -15.72 -1.99 -1.32
C LYS A 212 -14.71 -1.44 -2.30
N GLU A 213 -14.67 -1.96 -3.52
CA GLU A 213 -13.77 -1.48 -4.59
C GLU A 213 -14.59 -0.79 -5.69
N THR A 214 -14.18 0.39 -6.14
CA THR A 214 -15.01 1.22 -7.06
C THR A 214 -14.58 1.19 -8.53
N PHE A 215 -13.30 1.07 -8.85
CA PHE A 215 -12.80 1.06 -10.24
C PHE A 215 -12.07 -0.26 -10.51
N GLN A 216 -12.75 -1.18 -11.18
CA GLN A 216 -12.17 -2.40 -11.76
C GLN A 216 -12.06 -2.21 -13.28
N ASN A 217 -10.86 -2.21 -13.84
CA ASN A 217 -10.63 -2.33 -15.27
C ASN A 217 -11.13 -3.71 -15.67
N GLY A 218 -12.09 -3.75 -16.58
CA GLY A 218 -12.32 -4.94 -17.37
C GLY A 218 -11.09 -5.16 -18.25
N ASN A 219 -10.19 -6.06 -17.83
CA ASN A 219 -9.11 -6.69 -18.61
C ASN A 219 -8.90 -6.18 -20.04
N ASN A 220 -8.41 -4.95 -20.17
CA ASN A 220 -7.74 -4.52 -21.38
C ASN A 220 -6.31 -4.24 -20.98
N SER A 221 -5.45 -5.25 -21.19
CA SER A 221 -4.06 -4.99 -21.47
C SER A 221 -4.00 -3.80 -22.42
N ILE A 222 -3.41 -2.69 -21.95
CA ILE A 222 -3.22 -1.50 -22.77
C ILE A 222 -2.16 -1.88 -23.81
N ASN A 223 -2.60 -2.56 -24.86
CA ASN A 223 -1.92 -2.60 -26.13
C ASN A 223 -2.14 -1.22 -26.76
N TYR A 224 -1.13 -0.36 -26.68
CA TYR A 224 -1.06 0.95 -27.34
C TYR A 224 -1.13 0.88 -28.88
N THR A 225 -1.57 -0.24 -29.45
CA THR A 225 -1.87 -0.43 -30.88
C THR A 225 -3.36 -0.39 -31.21
N ASN A 226 -4.25 -0.26 -30.21
CA ASN A 226 -5.64 0.04 -30.49
C ASN A 226 -5.73 1.50 -30.95
N THR A 227 -5.83 1.66 -32.27
CA THR A 227 -6.47 2.83 -32.88
C THR A 227 -7.65 3.20 -32.01
N VAL A 228 -7.72 4.46 -31.56
CA VAL A 228 -8.88 5.00 -30.85
C VAL A 228 -10.06 4.85 -31.81
N LYS A 229 -10.75 3.71 -31.73
CA LYS A 229 -11.98 3.48 -32.48
C LYS A 229 -13.03 4.30 -31.77
N LEU A 230 -13.27 5.49 -32.32
CA LEU A 230 -14.44 6.27 -31.97
C LEU A 230 -15.65 5.33 -32.04
N PRO A 231 -16.50 5.29 -31.01
CA PRO A 231 -17.74 4.53 -31.06
C PRO A 231 -18.47 4.85 -32.37
N ASN A 232 -18.90 3.82 -33.10
CA ASN A 232 -19.64 3.99 -34.37
C ASN A 232 -21.10 4.42 -34.14
N ASP A 233 -21.41 5.01 -32.99
CA ASP A 233 -22.71 5.59 -32.66
C ASP A 233 -22.73 7.07 -33.04
N ILE A 234 -23.73 7.44 -33.85
CA ILE A 234 -23.93 8.79 -34.36
C ILE A 234 -24.11 9.80 -33.22
N THR A 235 -24.75 9.40 -32.12
CA THR A 235 -25.00 10.27 -30.95
C THR A 235 -23.69 10.67 -30.29
N THR A 236 -22.81 9.69 -30.10
CA THR A 236 -21.49 9.87 -29.52
C THR A 236 -20.57 10.69 -30.42
N GLN A 237 -20.64 10.50 -31.74
CA GLN A 237 -19.85 11.29 -32.70
C GLN A 237 -20.29 12.76 -32.73
N ILE A 238 -21.60 13.03 -32.68
CA ILE A 238 -22.14 14.40 -32.60
C ILE A 238 -21.70 15.08 -31.29
N TYR A 239 -21.71 14.35 -30.18
CA TYR A 239 -21.23 14.87 -28.89
C TYR A 239 -19.75 15.29 -28.97
N PHE A 240 -18.88 14.43 -29.50
CA PHE A 240 -17.45 14.76 -29.64
C PHE A 240 -17.20 15.90 -30.63
N LEU A 241 -17.95 15.97 -31.72
CA LEU A 241 -17.89 17.09 -32.67
C LEU A 241 -18.25 18.41 -31.97
N ALA A 242 -19.34 18.43 -31.21
CA ALA A 242 -19.79 19.61 -30.48
C ALA A 242 -18.75 20.06 -29.43
N LEU A 243 -18.14 19.10 -28.74
CA LEU A 243 -17.12 19.37 -27.72
C LEU A 243 -15.82 19.91 -28.36
N ALA A 244 -15.40 19.36 -29.50
CA ALA A 244 -14.25 19.87 -30.25
C ALA A 244 -14.49 21.30 -30.76
N LEU A 245 -15.67 21.60 -31.31
CA LEU A 245 -16.04 22.95 -31.74
C LEU A 245 -16.07 23.94 -30.56
N LEU A 246 -16.55 23.51 -29.40
CA LEU A 246 -16.53 24.32 -28.18
C LEU A 246 -15.11 24.64 -27.73
N VAL A 247 -14.21 23.66 -27.73
CA VAL A 247 -12.79 23.87 -27.40
C VAL A 247 -12.13 24.84 -28.38
N ILE A 248 -12.36 24.65 -29.68
CA ILE A 248 -11.84 25.56 -30.72
C ILE A 248 -12.41 26.97 -30.53
N TYR A 249 -13.69 27.11 -30.22
CA TYR A 249 -14.31 28.41 -29.97
C TYR A 249 -13.74 29.11 -28.73
N ILE A 250 -13.51 28.37 -27.63
CA ILE A 250 -12.87 28.88 -26.42
C ILE A 250 -11.45 29.35 -26.75
N LEU A 251 -10.66 28.55 -27.48
CA LEU A 251 -9.31 28.92 -27.90
C LEU A 251 -9.31 30.16 -28.81
N TYR A 252 -10.21 30.23 -29.78
CA TYR A 252 -10.39 31.41 -30.64
C TYR A 252 -10.71 32.67 -29.81
N LYS A 253 -11.62 32.56 -28.84
CA LYS A 253 -11.97 33.68 -27.94
C LYS A 253 -10.80 34.09 -27.04
N LEU A 254 -10.00 33.14 -26.58
CA LEU A 254 -8.79 33.43 -25.79
C LEU A 254 -7.73 34.14 -26.64
N MET A 255 -7.51 33.71 -27.88
CA MET A 255 -6.57 34.36 -28.80
C MET A 255 -7.01 35.77 -29.22
N LYS A 256 -8.32 36.02 -29.31
CA LYS A 256 -8.88 37.35 -29.64
C LYS A 256 -8.93 38.30 -28.43
N LYS A 257 -8.63 37.82 -27.23
CA LYS A 257 -8.60 38.62 -25.98
C LYS A 257 -7.19 39.10 -25.63
N GLN A 258 -6.26 39.10 -26.59
CA GLN A 258 -4.99 39.82 -26.54
C GLN A 258 -5.04 41.02 -27.47
#